data_AF-A0A7I8JEH9-F1
#
_entry.id   AF-A0A7I8JEH9-F1
#
_cell.length_a   1.000
_cell.length_b   1.000
_cell.length_c   1.000
_cell.angle_alpha   90.00
_cell.angle_beta   90.00
_cell.angle_gamma   90.00
#
_symmetry.space_group_name_H-M   'P 1'
#
loop_
_entity.id
_entity.type
_entity.pdbx_description
1 polymer ?
#
loop_
_entity_poly.entity_id
_entity_poly.type
_entity_poly.pdbx_seq_one_letter_code
_entity_poly.pdbx_strand_id
1 'polypeptide(L)' 'MATPRKPAGLLLVLCLVLCAAAGHELYVAEEGETLQTISVKCDADFILDDNPHIQDTDDVGPGTVLFIRPSI' A
#
# COMPACT_ATOMS: atom_id res chain seq x y z
N MET A 1 5.64 20.38 -24.29
CA MET A 1 5.67 18.95 -24.66
C MET A 1 5.13 18.18 -23.46
N ALA A 2 3.90 17.69 -23.51
CA ALA A 2 3.30 16.91 -22.42
C ALA A 2 3.63 15.42 -22.64
N THR A 3 4.31 14.81 -21.68
CA THR A 3 4.57 13.36 -21.69
C THR A 3 3.25 12.60 -21.50
N PRO A 4 3.08 11.43 -22.14
CA PRO A 4 1.86 10.65 -21.97
C PRO A 4 1.85 10.08 -20.55
N ARG A 5 1.00 10.62 -19.69
CA ARG A 5 0.67 9.97 -18.41
C ARG A 5 -0.06 8.68 -18.76
N LYS A 6 0.64 7.54 -18.68
CA LYS A 6 -0.04 6.23 -18.62
C LYS A 6 -1.16 6.35 -17.59
N PRO A 7 -2.39 5.85 -17.85
CA PRO A 7 -3.46 5.94 -16.89
C PRO A 7 -3.05 5.10 -15.67
N ALA A 8 -2.64 5.78 -14.59
CA ALA A 8 -2.24 5.14 -13.33
C ALA A 8 -3.34 4.19 -12.81
N GLY A 9 -4.60 4.45 -13.16
CA GLY A 9 -5.74 3.61 -12.82
C GLY A 9 -5.70 2.19 -13.40
N LEU A 10 -5.13 1.95 -14.60
CA LEU A 10 -5.20 0.62 -15.20
C LEU A 10 -4.20 -0.38 -14.58
N LEU A 11 -3.05 0.11 -14.08
CA LEU A 11 -2.07 -0.70 -13.36
C LEU A 11 -2.54 -1.02 -11.93
N LEU A 12 -3.18 -0.05 -11.26
CA LEU A 12 -3.86 -0.23 -9.97
C LEU A 12 -5.00 -1.28 -10.07
N VAL A 13 -5.83 -1.19 -11.12
CA VAL A 13 -6.95 -2.12 -11.33
C VAL A 13 -6.46 -3.54 -11.66
N LEU A 14 -5.34 -3.71 -12.37
CA LEU A 14 -4.79 -5.04 -12.64
C LEU A 14 -4.13 -5.66 -11.39
N CYS A 15 -3.54 -4.85 -10.51
CA CYS A 15 -2.94 -5.31 -9.25
C CYS A 15 -4.01 -5.74 -8.23
N LEU A 16 -5.12 -4.99 -8.13
CA LEU A 16 -6.27 -5.33 -7.27
C LEU A 16 -6.88 -6.71 -7.60
N VAL A 17 -6.91 -7.09 -8.88
CA VAL A 17 -7.50 -8.37 -9.32
C VAL A 17 -6.60 -9.59 -9.02
N LEU A 18 -5.28 -9.40 -8.87
CA LEU A 18 -4.34 -10.48 -8.57
C LEU A 18 -4.12 -10.71 -7.07
N CYS A 19 -4.21 -9.66 -6.24
CA CYS A 19 -3.92 -9.74 -4.79
C CYS A 19 -5.05 -10.39 -3.96
N ALA A 20 -6.32 -10.23 -4.37
CA ALA A 20 -7.48 -10.77 -3.63
C ALA A 20 -7.47 -12.30 -3.45
N ALA A 21 -6.69 -13.05 -4.24
CA ALA A 21 -6.59 -14.51 -4.13
C ALA A 21 -5.57 -15.00 -3.07
N ALA A 22 -4.72 -14.12 -2.53
CA ALA A 22 -3.61 -14.48 -1.63
C ALA A 22 -3.75 -13.97 -0.19
N GLY A 23 -4.88 -13.34 0.17
CA GLY A 23 -5.04 -12.69 1.48
C GLY A 23 -4.21 -11.43 1.64
N HIS A 24 -3.64 -10.91 0.54
CA HIS A 24 -2.95 -9.63 0.49
C HIS A 24 -3.88 -8.56 -0.07
N GLU A 25 -3.97 -7.44 0.62
CA GLU A 25 -4.73 -6.28 0.18
C GLU A 25 -3.78 -5.12 -0.11
N LEU A 26 -4.14 -4.28 -1.08
CA LEU A 26 -3.43 -3.04 -1.35
C LEU A 26 -4.12 -1.90 -0.61
N TYR A 27 -3.39 -1.21 0.24
CA TYR A 27 -3.87 -0.03 0.95
C TYR A 27 -3.23 1.23 0.40
N VAL A 28 -3.99 2.31 0.31
CA VAL A 28 -3.48 3.62 -0.10
C VAL A 28 -3.54 4.52 1.11
N ALA A 29 -2.39 4.95 1.61
CA ALA A 29 -2.30 5.82 2.78
C ALA A 29 -2.98 7.16 2.52
N GLU A 30 -3.75 7.63 3.50
CA GLU A 30 -4.40 8.94 3.51
C GLU A 30 -3.54 9.98 4.23
N GLU A 31 -3.99 11.24 4.20
CA GLU A 31 -3.29 12.33 4.86
C GLU A 31 -3.27 12.17 6.38
N GLY A 32 -2.08 12.30 6.96
CA GLY A 32 -1.86 12.19 8.41
C GLY A 32 -1.78 10.76 8.93
N GLU A 33 -1.85 9.75 8.06
CA GLU A 33 -1.63 8.36 8.45
C GLU A 33 -0.15 8.00 8.52
N THR A 34 0.16 7.06 9.40
CA THR A 34 1.48 6.45 9.53
C THR A 34 1.37 4.94 9.39
N LEU A 35 2.49 4.29 9.06
CA LEU A 35 2.59 2.83 9.06
C LEU A 35 2.02 2.17 10.32
N GLN A 36 2.28 2.76 11.50
CA GLN A 36 1.79 2.25 12.77
C GLN A 36 0.28 2.39 12.93
N THR A 37 -0.31 3.51 12.48
CA THR A 37 -1.77 3.65 12.52
C THR A 37 -2.46 2.71 11.53
N ILE A 38 -1.84 2.48 10.36
CA ILE A 38 -2.35 1.59 9.33
C ILE A 38 -2.24 0.13 9.79
N SER A 39 -1.13 -0.28 10.41
CA SER A 39 -0.95 -1.64 10.93
C SER A 39 -2.00 -2.00 11.99
N VAL A 40 -2.33 -1.05 12.89
CA VAL A 40 -3.38 -1.25 13.90
C VAL A 40 -4.77 -1.32 13.26
N LYS A 41 -5.04 -0.51 12.23
CA LYS A 41 -6.33 -0.52 11.52
C LYS A 41 -6.57 -1.82 10.75
N CYS A 42 -5.51 -2.36 10.16
CA CYS A 42 -5.56 -3.53 9.28
C CYS A 42 -5.13 -4.84 9.95
N ASP A 43 -4.80 -4.81 11.24
CA ASP A 43 -4.29 -5.96 12.01
C ASP A 43 -3.08 -6.63 11.31
N ALA A 44 -2.11 -5.81 10.89
CA ALA A 44 -0.97 -6.22 10.06
C ALA A 44 0.36 -5.98 10.79
N ASP A 45 0.70 -6.86 11.74
CA ASP A 45 1.88 -6.69 12.60
C ASP A 45 3.21 -6.74 11.83
N PHE A 46 3.23 -7.48 10.71
CA PHE A 46 4.41 -7.68 9.86
C PHE A 46 4.41 -6.78 8.62
N ILE A 47 3.72 -5.63 8.69
CA ILE A 47 3.58 -4.71 7.55
C ILE A 47 4.93 -4.24 6.98
N LEU A 48 6.00 -4.17 7.77
CA LEU A 48 7.34 -3.80 7.27
C LEU A 48 7.98 -4.90 6.42
N ASP A 49 7.79 -6.17 6.79
CA ASP A 49 8.34 -7.31 6.06
C ASP A 49 7.77 -7.38 4.63
N ASP A 50 6.53 -6.89 4.47
CA ASP A 50 5.80 -6.86 3.21
C ASP A 50 6.05 -5.60 2.40
N ASN A 51 6.64 -4.57 3.02
CA ASN A 51 6.92 -3.28 2.41
C ASN A 51 8.40 -2.89 2.59
N PRO A 52 9.35 -3.67 2.05
CA PRO A 52 10.79 -3.40 2.19
C PRO A 52 11.26 -2.10 1.52
N HIS A 53 10.39 -1.44 0.75
CA HIS A 53 10.66 -0.13 0.17
C HIS A 53 10.48 1.00 1.17
N ILE A 54 9.80 0.74 2.30
CA ILE A 54 9.75 1.66 3.44
C ILE A 54 10.99 1.40 4.29
N GLN A 55 11.83 2.41 4.45
CA GLN A 55 13.04 2.36 5.28
C GLN A 55 12.88 3.18 6.56
N ASP A 56 12.10 4.26 6.50
CA ASP A 56 11.77 5.08 7.66
C ASP A 56 10.32 5.59 7.61
N THR A 57 9.91 6.34 8.63
CA THR A 57 8.53 6.82 8.75
C THR A 57 8.14 7.85 7.69
N ASP A 58 9.11 8.54 7.10
CA ASP A 58 8.86 9.64 6.17
C ASP A 58 8.63 9.14 4.73
N ASP A 59 8.94 7.86 4.46
CA ASP A 59 8.57 7.16 3.23
C ASP A 59 7.05 6.92 3.11
N VAL A 60 6.30 7.08 4.21
CA VAL A 60 4.84 6.94 4.24
C VAL A 60 4.19 8.31 4.19
N GLY A 61 3.51 8.58 3.08
CA GLY A 61 2.69 9.78 2.90
C GLY A 61 1.40 9.53 2.12
N PRO A 62 0.58 10.58 1.91
CA PRO A 62 -0.67 10.47 1.16
C PRO A 62 -0.45 9.88 -0.24
N GLY A 63 -1.19 8.84 -0.58
CA GLY A 63 -1.07 8.14 -1.86
C GLY A 63 0.00 7.03 -1.89
N THR A 64 0.70 6.80 -0.78
CA THR A 64 1.63 5.65 -0.66
C THR A 64 0.85 4.35 -0.72
N VAL A 65 1.30 3.42 -1.57
CA VAL A 65 0.66 2.12 -1.72
C VAL A 65 1.39 1.11 -0.86
N LEU A 66 0.68 0.50 0.08
CA LEU A 66 1.20 -0.51 0.99
C LEU A 66 0.59 -1.87 0.69
N PHE A 67 1.41 -2.90 0.74
CA PHE A 67 0.96 -4.29 0.80
C PHE A 67 0.57 -4.62 2.24
N ILE A 68 -0.70 -4.98 2.43
CA ILE A 68 -1.25 -5.36 3.72
C ILE A 68 -1.49 -6.86 3.74
N ARG A 69 -0.99 -7.51 4.79
CA ARG A 69 -1.29 -8.89 5.12
C ARG A 69 -1.79 -8.93 6.57
N PRO A 70 -3.05 -9.30 6.81
CA PRO A 70 -3.55 -9.50 8.15
C PRO A 70 -2.75 -10.59 8.89
N SER A 71 -2.53 -10.42 10.18
CA SER A 71 -1.83 -11.35 11.07
C SER A 71 -2.67 -12.56 11.52
N ILE A 72 -3.95 -12.63 11.10
CA ILE A 72 -4.96 -13.60 11.58
C ILE A 72 -5.07 -14.88 10.75
#